data_AF-A0A661FL83-F1
#
_entry.id   AF-A0A661FL83-F1
#
_cell.length_a   1.000
_cell.length_b   1.000
_cell.length_c   1.000
_cell.angle_alpha   90.00
_cell.angle_beta   90.00
_cell.angle_gamma   90.00
#
_symmetry.space_group_name_H-M   'P 1'
#
loop_
_entity.id
_entity.type
_entity.pdbx_description
1 polymer ?
#
loop_
_entity_poly.entity_id
_entity_poly.type
_entity_poly.pdbx_seq_one_letter_code
_entity_poly.pdbx_strand_id
1 'polypeptide(L)'
;LTGPFARFLQQHIGSKQQPVATVLADVSATVSDVALEAIGVETAHLICRVIEQNRAVFSPSLPLPPGKFPVLYKAKSDLIQQGSYADRYVLTKRLEGEILEFTTRVQKESLQAEDTEKLGRLLLAIREAVHSAKSLKDVRHNLDEFQTSGNHMLNEYLDHFRGVMIAFHAELFALRREDADEVSFENLVETAQSIRQRHDDLHTEIFSSISAGTVHQAEMSSLLNVNREILNANLALVNALSFYYLDAATADAFSRLPGVT
;
A
#
# COMPACT_ATOMS: atom_id res chain seq x y z
N LEU A 1 -3.04 -19.24 -16.80
CA LEU A 1 -2.39 -18.01 -16.27
C LEU A 1 -1.67 -17.29 -17.42
N THR A 2 -2.38 -16.48 -18.22
CA THR A 2 -1.79 -15.74 -19.34
C THR A 2 -2.13 -14.26 -19.18
N GLY A 3 -1.26 -13.54 -18.48
CA GLY A 3 -1.40 -12.10 -18.23
C GLY A 3 -0.04 -11.44 -17.98
N PRO A 4 0.00 -10.11 -17.80
CA PRO A 4 1.22 -9.35 -17.51
C PRO A 4 2.04 -9.92 -16.35
N PHE A 5 1.35 -10.51 -15.37
CA PHE A 5 1.92 -11.21 -14.22
C PHE A 5 2.76 -12.44 -14.60
N ALA A 6 2.27 -13.28 -15.53
CA ALA A 6 3.03 -14.44 -16.00
C ALA A 6 4.31 -14.04 -16.76
N ARG A 7 4.26 -12.92 -17.49
CA ARG A 7 5.43 -12.33 -18.18
C ARG A 7 6.46 -11.75 -17.19
N PHE A 8 6.00 -11.07 -16.13
CA PHE A 8 6.87 -10.59 -15.06
C PHE A 8 7.61 -11.73 -14.38
N LEU A 9 6.89 -12.80 -14.01
CA LEU A 9 7.46 -14.02 -13.43
C LEU A 9 8.51 -14.65 -14.37
N GLN A 10 8.19 -14.84 -15.65
CA GLN A 10 9.13 -15.43 -16.62
C GLN A 10 10.41 -14.60 -16.83
N GLN A 11 10.34 -13.27 -16.76
CA GLN A 11 11.52 -12.40 -16.94
C GLN A 11 12.45 -12.38 -15.72
N HIS A 12 11.97 -12.74 -14.53
CA HIS A 12 12.73 -12.54 -13.28
C HIS A 12 13.05 -13.86 -12.54
N ILE A 13 12.55 -15.01 -12.99
CA ILE A 13 12.83 -16.37 -12.46
C ILE A 13 14.11 -16.99 -13.08
N GLY A 14 14.93 -16.22 -13.80
CA GLY A 14 16.10 -16.73 -14.55
C GLY A 14 17.41 -16.93 -13.77
N SER A 15 17.49 -16.52 -12.50
CA SER A 15 18.68 -16.72 -11.65
C SER A 15 18.25 -17.15 -10.26
N LYS A 16 19.07 -17.93 -9.53
CA LYS A 16 18.84 -18.30 -8.13
C LYS A 16 18.87 -17.04 -7.24
N GLN A 17 17.83 -16.22 -7.32
CA GLN A 17 17.65 -15.07 -6.44
C GLN A 17 17.12 -15.59 -5.11
N GLN A 18 17.65 -15.05 -4.01
CA GLN A 18 17.12 -15.38 -2.69
C GLN A 18 15.64 -14.99 -2.61
N PRO A 19 14.79 -15.82 -1.97
CA PRO A 19 13.38 -15.51 -1.78
C PRO A 19 13.24 -14.20 -1.01
N VAL A 20 12.21 -13.41 -1.36
CA VAL A 20 11.87 -12.20 -0.60
C VAL A 20 11.07 -12.56 0.64
N ALA A 21 10.18 -13.54 0.52
CA ALA A 21 9.47 -14.13 1.64
C ALA A 21 10.45 -14.73 2.64
N THR A 22 10.15 -14.51 3.91
CA THR A 22 11.00 -14.86 5.05
C THR A 22 10.64 -16.19 5.69
N VAL A 23 9.36 -16.58 5.66
CA VAL A 23 8.89 -17.80 6.34
C VAL A 23 8.30 -18.86 5.41
N LEU A 24 7.90 -18.50 4.19
CA LEU A 24 7.21 -19.45 3.28
C LEU A 24 8.08 -20.61 2.80
N ALA A 25 9.41 -20.44 2.78
CA ALA A 25 10.33 -21.48 2.34
C ALA A 25 10.35 -22.68 3.29
N ASP A 26 10.07 -22.44 4.57
CA ASP A 26 10.21 -23.41 5.65
C ASP A 26 8.86 -23.98 6.14
N VAL A 27 7.74 -23.58 5.51
CA VAL A 27 6.39 -23.95 5.92
C VAL A 27 5.74 -24.91 4.92
N SER A 28 5.14 -25.99 5.45
CA SER A 28 4.34 -26.91 4.63
C SER A 28 2.97 -26.30 4.31
N ALA A 29 2.60 -26.35 3.03
CA ALA A 29 1.27 -25.93 2.57
C ALA A 29 0.14 -26.89 2.98
N THR A 30 0.47 -28.08 3.49
CA THR A 30 -0.50 -29.14 3.82
C THR A 30 -1.10 -29.01 5.23
N VAL A 31 -0.56 -28.13 6.07
CA VAL A 31 -1.07 -27.88 7.43
C VAL A 31 -1.74 -26.51 7.42
N SER A 32 -3.07 -26.49 7.33
CA SER A 32 -3.84 -25.27 7.01
C SER A 32 -3.56 -24.12 7.99
N ASP A 33 -3.64 -24.36 9.30
CA ASP A 33 -3.40 -23.33 10.32
C ASP A 33 -2.02 -22.67 10.20
N VAL A 34 -0.97 -23.50 10.07
CA VAL A 34 0.43 -23.05 9.97
C VAL A 34 0.66 -22.32 8.65
N ALA A 35 0.08 -22.81 7.56
CA ALA A 35 0.16 -22.17 6.26
C ALA A 35 -0.53 -20.80 6.24
N LEU A 36 -1.70 -20.68 6.89
CA LEU A 36 -2.43 -19.41 7.01
C LEU A 36 -1.71 -18.41 7.91
N GLU A 37 -1.08 -18.87 8.99
CA GLU A 37 -0.22 -18.03 9.82
C GLU A 37 0.96 -17.48 9.02
N ALA A 38 1.63 -18.33 8.24
CA ALA A 38 2.75 -17.93 7.39
C ALA A 38 2.32 -16.91 6.32
N ILE A 39 1.17 -17.11 5.68
CA ILE A 39 0.60 -16.12 4.75
C ILE A 39 0.28 -14.81 5.48
N GLY A 40 -0.23 -14.86 6.71
CA GLY A 40 -0.46 -13.68 7.54
C GLY A 40 0.82 -12.90 7.83
N VAL A 41 1.90 -13.58 8.17
CA VAL A 41 3.22 -12.96 8.39
C VAL A 41 3.73 -12.29 7.12
N GLU A 42 3.67 -12.96 5.97
CA GLU A 42 4.12 -12.34 4.71
C GLU A 42 3.17 -11.26 4.19
N THR A 43 1.89 -11.31 4.55
CA THR A 43 0.95 -10.21 4.26
C THR A 43 1.36 -8.95 5.04
N ALA A 44 1.72 -9.09 6.32
CA ALA A 44 2.25 -7.98 7.11
C ALA A 44 3.59 -7.47 6.54
N HIS A 45 4.47 -8.37 6.11
CA HIS A 45 5.70 -8.03 5.42
C HIS A 45 5.42 -7.19 4.17
N LEU A 46 4.49 -7.63 3.31
CA LEU A 46 4.11 -6.93 2.09
C LEU A 46 3.55 -5.54 2.38
N ILE A 47 2.66 -5.41 3.38
CA ILE A 47 2.11 -4.11 3.80
C ILE A 47 3.23 -3.16 4.23
N CYS A 48 4.22 -3.63 5.02
CA CYS A 48 5.35 -2.80 5.43
C CYS A 48 6.21 -2.38 4.22
N ARG A 49 6.44 -3.28 3.25
CA ARG A 49 7.16 -2.95 2.01
C ARG A 49 6.44 -1.89 1.20
N VAL A 50 5.12 -1.99 1.07
CA VAL A 50 4.28 -1.02 0.35
C VAL A 50 4.37 0.36 1.02
N ILE A 51 4.29 0.43 2.35
CA ILE A 51 4.46 1.69 3.09
C ILE A 51 5.82 2.33 2.79
N GLU A 52 6.91 1.57 2.86
CA GLU A 52 8.24 2.10 2.57
C GLU A 52 8.40 2.50 1.10
N GLN A 53 7.79 1.76 0.18
CA GLN A 53 7.80 2.10 -1.23
C GLN A 53 7.01 3.39 -1.51
N ASN A 54 5.84 3.55 -0.88
CA ASN A 54 5.01 4.76 -0.99
C ASN A 54 5.75 5.99 -0.48
N ARG A 55 6.50 5.87 0.63
CA ARG A 55 7.38 6.94 1.12
C ARG A 55 8.51 7.26 0.13
N ALA A 56 9.03 6.24 -0.55
CA ALA A 56 10.12 6.38 -1.51
C ALA A 56 9.69 6.89 -2.89
N VAL A 57 8.39 7.10 -3.15
CA VAL A 57 7.93 7.69 -4.43
C VAL A 57 8.39 9.14 -4.58
N PHE A 58 8.56 9.84 -3.46
CA PHE A 58 9.05 11.22 -3.43
C PHE A 58 10.58 11.27 -3.34
N SER A 59 11.17 12.35 -3.87
CA SER A 59 12.61 12.62 -3.79
C SER A 59 12.87 13.97 -3.10
N PRO A 60 13.53 14.03 -1.93
CA PRO A 60 13.96 12.88 -1.12
C PRO A 60 12.75 12.12 -0.55
N SER A 61 12.97 10.84 -0.19
CA SER A 61 11.94 10.01 0.42
C SER A 61 11.36 10.67 1.66
N LEU A 62 10.07 10.45 1.91
CA LEU A 62 9.39 11.00 3.08
C LEU A 62 10.04 10.48 4.38
N PRO A 63 10.07 11.27 5.47
CA PRO A 63 10.61 10.83 6.74
C PRO A 63 9.82 9.63 7.30
N LEU A 64 10.47 8.84 8.15
CA LEU A 64 9.78 7.76 8.88
C LEU A 64 8.96 8.43 9.99
N PRO A 65 7.64 8.16 10.08
CA PRO A 65 6.85 8.70 11.16
C PRO A 65 7.32 8.18 12.53
N PRO A 66 7.12 8.95 13.62
CA PRO A 66 7.26 8.41 14.96
C PRO A 66 6.24 7.29 15.18
N GLY A 67 6.55 6.34 16.08
CA GLY A 67 5.66 5.22 16.41
C GLY A 67 6.08 3.91 15.74
N LYS A 68 5.10 3.03 15.50
CA LYS A 68 5.33 1.67 14.98
C LYS A 68 4.54 1.50 13.68
N PHE A 69 5.06 0.67 12.79
CA PHE A 69 4.29 0.23 11.62
C PHE A 69 2.89 -0.25 12.02
N PRO A 70 1.87 -0.02 11.17
CA PRO A 70 0.49 -0.41 11.45
C PRO A 70 0.30 -1.93 11.54
N VAL A 71 1.27 -2.73 11.10
CA VAL A 71 1.30 -4.20 11.24
C VAL A 71 2.53 -4.66 12.03
N LEU A 72 2.40 -5.76 12.77
CA LEU A 72 3.54 -6.37 13.47
C LEU A 72 4.36 -7.21 12.49
N TYR A 73 5.60 -6.79 12.25
CA TYR A 73 6.57 -7.54 11.46
C TYR A 73 7.96 -7.41 12.10
N LYS A 74 8.69 -8.52 12.25
CA LYS A 74 9.93 -8.56 13.05
C LYS A 74 11.18 -8.08 12.29
N ALA A 75 11.24 -8.26 10.97
CA ALA A 75 12.41 -7.92 10.14
C ALA A 75 12.34 -6.49 9.56
N LYS A 76 12.15 -5.47 10.42
CA LYS A 76 11.93 -4.07 9.98
C LYS A 76 13.20 -3.36 9.48
N SER A 77 14.38 -3.72 9.98
CA SER A 77 15.66 -3.09 9.62
C SER A 77 15.95 -3.21 8.13
N ASP A 78 15.62 -4.37 7.56
CA ASP A 78 15.97 -4.71 6.18
C ASP A 78 15.09 -3.96 5.18
N LEU A 79 13.89 -3.56 5.59
CA LEU A 79 12.93 -2.83 4.74
C LEU A 79 13.38 -1.39 4.44
N ILE A 80 14.08 -0.76 5.38
CA ILE A 80 14.46 0.65 5.30
C ILE A 80 15.68 0.82 4.36
N GLN A 81 16.55 -0.19 4.25
CA GLN A 81 17.83 -0.10 3.52
C GLN A 81 17.81 -0.57 2.05
N GLN A 82 16.65 -0.91 1.49
CA GLN A 82 16.54 -1.64 0.21
C GLN A 82 16.66 -0.82 -1.08
N GLY A 83 17.59 0.14 -1.14
CA GLY A 83 17.98 0.79 -2.39
C GLY A 83 16.93 1.74 -2.98
N SER A 84 16.92 1.87 -4.30
CA SER A 84 16.11 2.83 -5.04
C SER A 84 14.61 2.50 -5.02
N TYR A 85 13.76 3.45 -5.41
CA TYR A 85 12.32 3.17 -5.60
C TYR A 85 12.06 1.97 -6.53
N ALA A 86 12.82 1.87 -7.62
CA ALA A 86 12.66 0.80 -8.60
C ALA A 86 12.98 -0.57 -7.99
N ASP A 87 14.05 -0.67 -7.20
CA ASP A 87 14.43 -1.90 -6.49
C ASP A 87 13.33 -2.32 -5.49
N ARG A 88 12.81 -1.34 -4.73
CA ARG A 88 11.71 -1.56 -3.79
C ARG A 88 10.47 -2.11 -4.49
N TYR A 89 10.07 -1.53 -5.62
CA TYR A 89 8.92 -1.99 -6.40
C TYR A 89 9.10 -3.40 -6.96
N VAL A 90 10.29 -3.72 -7.49
CA VAL A 90 10.59 -5.08 -7.99
C VAL A 90 10.46 -6.11 -6.86
N LEU A 91 11.05 -5.82 -5.70
CA LEU A 91 11.00 -6.73 -4.56
C LEU A 91 9.57 -6.85 -3.97
N THR A 92 8.77 -5.79 -3.96
CA THR A 92 7.34 -5.86 -3.60
C THR A 92 6.57 -6.80 -4.52
N LYS A 93 6.76 -6.68 -5.85
CA LYS A 93 6.12 -7.57 -6.83
C LYS A 93 6.59 -9.02 -6.73
N ARG A 94 7.85 -9.23 -6.35
CA ARG A 94 8.39 -10.57 -6.11
C ARG A 94 7.75 -11.20 -4.87
N LEU A 95 7.68 -10.47 -3.75
CA LEU A 95 7.02 -10.97 -2.54
C LEU A 95 5.56 -11.32 -2.78
N GLU A 96 4.80 -10.44 -3.45
CA GLU A 96 3.43 -10.74 -3.86
C GLU A 96 3.35 -12.04 -4.69
N GLY A 97 4.26 -12.22 -5.65
CA GLY A 97 4.34 -13.43 -6.45
C GLY A 97 4.59 -14.70 -5.63
N GLU A 98 5.54 -14.64 -4.70
CA GLU A 98 5.88 -15.74 -3.80
C GLU A 98 4.69 -16.11 -2.89
N ILE A 99 3.98 -15.11 -2.35
CA ILE A 99 2.75 -15.33 -1.55
C ILE A 99 1.65 -15.96 -2.41
N LEU A 100 1.39 -15.44 -3.62
CA LEU A 100 0.34 -15.95 -4.51
C LEU A 100 0.63 -17.38 -4.98
N GLU A 101 1.89 -17.72 -5.21
CA GLU A 101 2.30 -19.10 -5.51
C GLU A 101 2.05 -20.04 -4.32
N PHE A 102 2.40 -19.61 -3.11
CA PHE A 102 2.16 -20.38 -1.89
C PHE A 102 0.66 -20.58 -1.63
N THR A 103 -0.14 -19.51 -1.71
CA THR A 103 -1.60 -19.59 -1.52
C THR A 103 -2.26 -20.51 -2.53
N THR A 104 -1.80 -20.54 -3.79
CA THR A 104 -2.29 -21.49 -4.82
C THR A 104 -2.02 -22.94 -4.43
N ARG A 105 -0.94 -23.23 -3.70
CA ARG A 105 -0.69 -24.57 -3.15
C ARG A 105 -1.63 -24.88 -1.99
N VAL A 106 -1.82 -23.95 -1.06
CA VAL A 106 -2.74 -24.09 0.07
C VAL A 106 -4.19 -24.34 -0.37
N GLN A 107 -4.66 -23.63 -1.42
CA GLN A 107 -6.01 -23.80 -1.97
C GLN A 107 -6.28 -25.16 -2.62
N LYS A 108 -5.24 -25.96 -2.92
CA LYS A 108 -5.42 -27.33 -3.44
C LYS A 108 -5.76 -28.32 -2.34
N GLU A 109 -5.53 -27.94 -1.08
CA GLU A 109 -5.86 -28.74 0.08
C GLU A 109 -7.33 -28.52 0.48
N SER A 110 -7.93 -29.48 1.20
CA SER A 110 -9.28 -29.34 1.72
C SER A 110 -9.28 -28.39 2.93
N LEU A 111 -9.62 -27.12 2.71
CA LEU A 111 -9.74 -26.12 3.77
C LEU A 111 -11.11 -26.19 4.46
N GLN A 112 -11.13 -25.93 5.77
CA GLN A 112 -12.37 -25.66 6.49
C GLN A 112 -12.97 -24.32 6.05
N ALA A 113 -14.24 -24.08 6.37
CA ALA A 113 -14.91 -22.84 6.00
C ALA A 113 -14.21 -21.60 6.60
N GLU A 114 -13.81 -21.67 7.87
CA GLU A 114 -13.09 -20.60 8.57
C GLU A 114 -11.72 -20.31 7.93
N ASP A 115 -10.96 -21.35 7.59
CA ASP A 115 -9.68 -21.25 6.89
C ASP A 115 -9.83 -20.61 5.50
N THR A 116 -10.89 -20.97 4.79
CA THR A 116 -11.22 -20.40 3.47
C THR A 116 -11.53 -18.92 3.58
N GLU A 117 -12.30 -18.52 4.60
CA GLU A 117 -12.64 -17.13 4.87
C GLU A 117 -11.38 -16.31 5.23
N LYS A 118 -10.56 -16.82 6.16
CA LYS A 118 -9.29 -16.19 6.56
C LYS A 118 -8.34 -16.01 5.38
N LEU A 119 -8.18 -17.04 4.54
CA LEU A 119 -7.40 -16.96 3.32
C LEU A 119 -7.94 -15.90 2.36
N GLY A 120 -9.25 -15.86 2.17
CA GLY A 120 -9.93 -14.86 1.34
C GLY A 120 -9.62 -13.44 1.79
N ARG A 121 -9.70 -13.17 3.10
CA ARG A 121 -9.36 -11.86 3.67
C ARG A 121 -7.90 -11.49 3.45
N LEU A 122 -6.96 -12.42 3.70
CA LEU A 122 -5.54 -12.16 3.46
C LEU A 122 -5.25 -11.85 1.98
N LEU A 123 -5.90 -12.55 1.04
CA LEU A 123 -5.78 -12.27 -0.39
C LEU A 123 -6.33 -10.88 -0.78
N LEU A 124 -7.40 -10.42 -0.13
CA LEU A 124 -7.91 -9.05 -0.30
C LEU A 124 -6.92 -8.03 0.27
N ALA A 125 -6.36 -8.26 1.46
CA ALA A 125 -5.34 -7.40 2.04
C ALA A 125 -4.11 -7.25 1.13
N ILE A 126 -3.62 -8.36 0.58
CA ILE A 126 -2.51 -8.38 -0.40
C ILE A 126 -2.85 -7.55 -1.63
N ARG A 127 -4.04 -7.73 -2.20
CA ARG A 127 -4.48 -7.02 -3.40
C ARG A 127 -4.52 -5.50 -3.16
N GLU A 128 -5.11 -5.08 -2.06
CA GLU A 128 -5.25 -3.66 -1.71
C GLU A 128 -3.90 -3.01 -1.41
N ALA A 129 -2.98 -3.71 -0.73
CA ALA A 129 -1.61 -3.22 -0.52
C ALA A 129 -0.88 -3.02 -1.86
N VAL A 130 -1.01 -3.97 -2.79
CA VAL A 130 -0.39 -3.86 -4.13
C VAL A 130 -1.06 -2.76 -4.97
N HIS A 131 -2.38 -2.59 -4.84
CA HIS A 131 -3.10 -1.50 -5.48
C HIS A 131 -2.58 -0.14 -5.01
N SER A 132 -2.35 0.02 -3.70
CA SER A 132 -1.74 1.22 -3.13
C SER A 132 -0.39 1.56 -3.79
N ALA A 133 0.52 0.58 -3.85
CA ALA A 133 1.82 0.74 -4.48
C ALA A 133 1.73 1.08 -5.98
N LYS A 134 0.72 0.57 -6.67
CA LYS A 134 0.51 0.83 -8.10
C LYS A 134 0.01 2.25 -8.35
N SER A 135 -0.97 2.73 -7.58
CA SER A 135 -1.49 4.09 -7.74
C SER A 135 -0.38 5.14 -7.66
N LEU A 136 0.50 5.08 -6.64
CA LEU A 136 1.62 6.03 -6.55
C LEU A 136 2.68 5.82 -7.64
N LYS A 137 2.93 4.59 -8.06
CA LYS A 137 3.81 4.34 -9.21
C LYS A 137 3.31 5.05 -10.47
N ASP A 138 2.01 4.98 -10.73
CA ASP A 138 1.42 5.49 -11.96
C ASP A 138 1.55 7.02 -12.07
N VAL A 139 1.66 7.73 -10.94
CA VAL A 139 1.90 9.19 -10.90
C VAL A 139 3.33 9.62 -10.57
N ARG A 140 4.26 8.68 -10.36
CA ARG A 140 5.65 9.01 -10.01
C ARG A 140 6.31 9.92 -11.05
N HIS A 141 6.04 9.69 -12.34
CA HIS A 141 6.56 10.53 -13.41
C HIS A 141 6.08 11.99 -13.28
N ASN A 142 4.84 12.23 -12.85
CA ASN A 142 4.34 13.59 -12.62
C ASN A 142 5.06 14.25 -11.44
N LEU A 143 5.32 13.51 -10.37
CA LEU A 143 6.09 14.02 -9.22
C LEU A 143 7.52 14.40 -9.62
N ASP A 144 8.18 13.56 -10.42
CA ASP A 144 9.52 13.83 -10.96
C ASP A 144 9.52 15.05 -11.90
N GLU A 145 8.48 15.21 -12.75
CA GLU A 145 8.28 16.37 -13.60
C GLU A 145 8.07 17.65 -12.78
N PHE A 146 7.23 17.62 -11.74
CA PHE A 146 6.99 18.80 -10.88
C PHE A 146 8.29 19.29 -10.26
N GLN A 147 9.08 18.36 -9.71
CA GLN A 147 10.36 18.63 -9.08
C GLN A 147 11.40 19.22 -10.03
N THR A 148 11.37 18.85 -11.31
CA THR A 148 12.36 19.28 -12.32
C THR A 148 11.88 20.42 -13.21
N SER A 149 10.59 20.77 -13.17
CA SER A 149 9.95 21.76 -14.04
C SER A 149 10.51 23.19 -13.91
N GLY A 150 11.15 23.52 -12.79
CA GLY A 150 11.51 24.91 -12.44
C GLY A 150 10.31 25.83 -12.19
N ASN A 151 9.08 25.31 -12.24
CA ASN A 151 7.87 26.06 -11.95
C ASN A 151 7.64 26.10 -10.43
N HIS A 152 7.65 27.29 -9.84
CA HIS A 152 7.45 27.49 -8.40
C HIS A 152 6.13 26.89 -7.91
N MET A 153 5.04 27.10 -8.67
CA MET A 153 3.71 26.64 -8.30
C MET A 153 3.62 25.11 -8.28
N LEU A 154 4.23 24.43 -9.25
CA LEU A 154 4.27 22.96 -9.25
C LEU A 154 5.10 22.41 -8.08
N ASN A 155 6.15 23.12 -7.67
CA ASN A 155 6.92 22.76 -6.48
C ASN A 155 6.11 22.99 -5.19
N GLU A 156 5.31 24.05 -5.09
CA GLU A 156 4.40 24.26 -3.96
C GLU A 156 3.37 23.13 -3.84
N TYR A 157 2.78 22.71 -4.96
CA TYR A 157 1.88 21.54 -4.96
C TYR A 157 2.59 20.23 -4.62
N LEU A 158 3.84 20.04 -5.09
CA LEU A 158 4.66 18.91 -4.69
C LEU A 158 4.85 18.88 -3.17
N ASP A 159 5.12 20.03 -2.55
CA ASP A 159 5.24 20.14 -1.10
C ASP A 159 3.92 19.88 -0.37
N HIS A 160 2.78 20.33 -0.91
CA HIS A 160 1.47 19.96 -0.39
C HIS A 160 1.21 18.44 -0.45
N PHE A 161 1.49 17.79 -1.59
CA PHE A 161 1.36 16.33 -1.72
C PHE A 161 2.25 15.59 -0.72
N ARG A 162 3.48 16.06 -0.51
CA ARG A 162 4.38 15.52 0.52
C ARG A 162 3.77 15.69 1.92
N GLY A 163 3.21 16.85 2.23
CA GLY A 163 2.53 17.13 3.49
C GLY A 163 1.35 16.19 3.76
N VAL A 164 0.48 15.99 2.77
CA VAL A 164 -0.64 15.05 2.84
C VAL A 164 -0.16 13.63 3.15
N MET A 165 0.87 13.16 2.44
CA MET A 165 1.41 11.82 2.63
C MET A 165 2.15 11.67 3.98
N ILE A 166 2.81 12.71 4.48
CA ILE A 166 3.44 12.70 5.81
C ILE A 166 2.36 12.59 6.90
N ALA A 167 1.29 13.39 6.81
CA ALA A 167 0.19 13.35 7.75
C ALA A 167 -0.49 11.97 7.76
N PHE A 168 -0.78 11.43 6.58
CA PHE A 168 -1.36 10.09 6.43
C PHE A 168 -0.48 9.00 7.04
N HIS A 169 0.82 8.97 6.75
CA HIS A 169 1.71 7.97 7.33
C HIS A 169 1.82 8.09 8.86
N ALA A 170 1.73 9.31 9.41
CA ALA A 170 1.68 9.51 10.86
C ALA A 170 0.41 8.90 11.47
N GLU A 171 -0.75 9.10 10.85
CA GLU A 171 -2.01 8.46 11.25
C GLU A 171 -1.90 6.92 11.19
N LEU A 172 -1.35 6.37 10.11
CA LEU A 172 -1.11 4.92 10.00
C LEU A 172 -0.25 4.38 11.15
N PHE A 173 0.81 5.08 11.52
CA PHE A 173 1.72 4.64 12.59
C PHE A 173 1.11 4.80 13.99
N ALA A 174 0.02 5.56 14.12
CA ALA A 174 -0.76 5.70 15.34
C ALA A 174 -1.90 4.68 15.44
N LEU A 175 -2.31 4.02 14.35
CA LEU A 175 -3.44 3.08 14.33
C LEU A 175 -3.25 1.90 15.29
N ARG A 176 -2.04 1.35 15.35
CA ARG A 176 -1.74 0.15 16.13
C ARG A 176 -1.41 0.52 17.56
N ARG A 177 -2.30 0.16 18.50
CA ARG A 177 -2.09 0.42 19.92
C ARG A 177 -0.91 -0.38 20.48
N GLU A 178 -0.18 0.21 21.43
CA GLU A 178 1.02 -0.42 21.99
C GLU A 178 0.74 -1.65 22.87
N ASP A 179 -0.47 -1.77 23.41
CA ASP A 179 -0.86 -2.75 24.41
C ASP A 179 -1.58 -3.98 23.85
N ALA A 180 -2.19 -3.87 22.67
CA ALA A 180 -3.06 -4.91 22.12
C ALA A 180 -2.64 -5.47 20.75
N ASP A 181 -1.68 -4.84 20.04
CA ASP A 181 -1.37 -5.17 18.64
C ASP A 181 -2.64 -5.25 17.74
N GLU A 182 -3.64 -4.44 18.07
CA GLU A 182 -4.94 -4.36 17.40
C GLU A 182 -5.14 -2.99 16.74
N VAL A 183 -5.97 -2.98 15.69
CA VAL A 183 -6.48 -1.78 15.02
C VAL A 183 -8.00 -1.86 15.03
N SER A 184 -8.68 -0.82 15.54
CA SER A 184 -10.13 -0.79 15.62
C SER A 184 -10.80 -0.31 14.33
N PHE A 185 -12.06 -0.71 14.14
CA PHE A 185 -12.90 -0.25 13.04
C PHE A 185 -13.03 1.28 13.03
N GLU A 186 -13.26 1.89 14.21
CA GLU A 186 -13.43 3.32 14.36
C GLU A 186 -12.19 4.10 13.90
N ASN A 187 -11.00 3.66 14.30
CA ASN A 187 -9.74 4.30 13.90
C ASN A 187 -9.52 4.24 12.38
N LEU A 188 -9.92 3.13 11.74
CA LEU A 188 -9.86 2.99 10.28
C LEU A 188 -10.85 3.92 9.59
N VAL A 189 -12.06 4.09 10.12
CA VAL A 189 -13.08 5.01 9.60
C VAL A 189 -12.60 6.45 9.71
N GLU A 190 -12.07 6.85 10.86
CA GLU A 190 -11.52 8.20 11.07
C GLU A 190 -10.37 8.49 10.10
N THR A 191 -9.48 7.51 9.89
CA THR A 191 -8.38 7.63 8.91
C THR A 191 -8.90 7.73 7.48
N ALA A 192 -9.93 6.96 7.11
CA ALA A 192 -10.53 7.05 5.77
C ALA A 192 -11.18 8.42 5.52
N GLN A 193 -11.84 8.99 6.54
CA GLN A 193 -12.45 10.31 6.48
C GLN A 193 -11.40 11.42 6.36
N SER A 194 -10.31 11.34 7.15
CA SER A 194 -9.22 12.33 7.08
C SER A 194 -8.52 12.34 5.71
N ILE A 195 -8.35 11.17 5.09
CA ILE A 195 -7.82 11.04 3.72
C ILE A 195 -8.70 11.80 2.73
N ARG A 196 -10.03 11.63 2.80
CA ARG A 196 -10.96 12.31 1.90
C ARG A 196 -11.02 13.80 2.11
N GLN A 197 -11.06 14.23 3.35
CA GLN A 197 -11.06 15.66 3.67
C GLN A 197 -9.83 16.34 3.04
N ARG A 198 -8.64 15.77 3.23
CA ARG A 198 -7.40 16.30 2.61
C ARG A 198 -7.44 16.28 1.08
N HIS A 199 -8.00 15.24 0.48
CA HIS A 199 -8.17 15.19 -0.97
C HIS A 199 -9.09 16.30 -1.47
N ASP A 200 -10.24 16.50 -0.84
CA ASP A 200 -11.27 17.46 -1.26
C ASP A 200 -10.81 18.91 -1.05
N ASP A 201 -10.09 19.17 0.05
CA ASP A 201 -9.45 20.46 0.32
C ASP A 201 -8.44 20.80 -0.78
N LEU A 202 -7.52 19.87 -1.07
CA LEU A 202 -6.49 20.08 -2.11
C LEU A 202 -7.09 20.14 -3.51
N HIS A 203 -8.15 19.38 -3.78
CA HIS A 203 -8.89 19.44 -5.03
C HIS A 203 -9.47 20.84 -5.24
N THR A 204 -10.11 21.40 -4.22
CA THR A 204 -10.70 22.75 -4.24
C THR A 204 -9.63 23.82 -4.45
N GLU A 205 -8.46 23.67 -3.81
CA GLU A 205 -7.31 24.57 -3.97
C GLU A 205 -6.77 24.57 -5.41
N ILE A 206 -6.60 23.39 -6.01
CA ILE A 206 -6.15 23.24 -7.41
C ILE A 206 -7.11 23.99 -8.35
N PHE A 207 -8.42 23.77 -8.21
CA PHE A 207 -9.44 24.46 -9.03
C PHE A 207 -9.43 25.98 -8.85
N SER A 208 -9.19 26.45 -7.62
CA SER A 208 -9.12 27.87 -7.32
C SER A 208 -7.91 28.53 -7.98
N SER A 209 -6.75 27.87 -7.97
CA SER A 209 -5.52 28.37 -8.61
C SER A 209 -5.66 28.50 -10.13
N ILE A 210 -6.38 27.57 -10.76
CA ILE A 210 -6.65 27.63 -12.20
C ILE A 210 -7.60 28.78 -12.54
N SER A 211 -8.63 28.97 -11.72
CA SER A 211 -9.58 30.07 -11.89
C SER A 211 -8.89 31.43 -11.75
N ALA A 212 -7.83 31.51 -10.95
CA ALA A 212 -6.98 32.69 -10.80
C ALA A 212 -5.94 32.86 -11.93
N GLY A 213 -5.82 31.89 -12.85
CA GLY A 213 -4.85 31.91 -13.95
C GLY A 213 -3.40 31.66 -13.53
N THR A 214 -3.16 31.14 -12.31
CA THR A 214 -1.81 30.87 -11.79
C THR A 214 -1.25 29.52 -12.20
N VAL A 215 -2.09 28.62 -12.72
CA VAL A 215 -1.74 27.28 -13.20
C VAL A 215 -2.24 27.10 -14.63
N HIS A 216 -1.40 26.59 -15.53
CA HIS A 216 -1.83 26.29 -16.89
C HIS A 216 -2.76 25.07 -16.94
N GLN A 217 -3.71 25.07 -17.88
CA GLN A 217 -4.68 23.98 -18.02
C GLN A 217 -4.02 22.60 -18.29
N ALA A 218 -2.85 22.57 -18.93
CA ALA A 218 -2.09 21.32 -19.12
C ALA A 218 -1.54 20.77 -17.78
N GLU A 219 -1.14 21.65 -16.87
CA GLU A 219 -0.62 21.31 -15.54
C GLU A 219 -1.74 20.86 -14.59
N MET A 220 -2.95 21.40 -14.75
CA MET A 220 -4.16 21.01 -14.01
C MET A 220 -4.39 19.49 -14.07
N SER A 221 -4.32 18.89 -15.26
CA SER A 221 -4.61 17.47 -15.41
C SER A 221 -3.63 16.61 -14.62
N SER A 222 -2.35 16.98 -14.60
CA SER A 222 -1.33 16.26 -13.85
C SER A 222 -1.52 16.44 -12.34
N LEU A 223 -1.81 17.65 -11.86
CA LEU A 223 -2.08 17.92 -10.44
C LEU A 223 -3.29 17.14 -9.93
N LEU A 224 -4.41 17.17 -10.67
CA LEU A 224 -5.62 16.43 -10.30
C LEU A 224 -5.39 14.91 -10.35
N ASN A 225 -4.60 14.42 -11.30
CA ASN A 225 -4.25 13.01 -11.39
C ASN A 225 -3.41 12.57 -10.17
N VAL A 226 -2.42 13.36 -9.78
CA VAL A 226 -1.61 13.10 -8.57
C VAL A 226 -2.47 13.09 -7.31
N ASN A 227 -3.36 14.08 -7.14
CA ASN A 227 -4.27 14.13 -5.99
C ASN A 227 -5.16 12.88 -5.94
N ARG A 228 -5.74 12.47 -7.07
CA ARG A 228 -6.58 11.27 -7.16
C ARG A 228 -5.80 9.98 -6.84
N GLU A 229 -4.60 9.81 -7.38
CA GLU A 229 -3.83 8.59 -7.11
C GLU A 229 -3.28 8.55 -5.68
N ILE A 230 -3.03 9.70 -5.03
CA ILE A 230 -2.75 9.75 -3.59
C ILE A 230 -3.97 9.30 -2.77
N LEU A 231 -5.17 9.79 -3.11
CA LEU A 231 -6.42 9.33 -2.50
C LEU A 231 -6.58 7.80 -2.65
N ASN A 232 -6.48 7.30 -3.87
CA ASN A 232 -6.60 5.87 -4.17
C ASN A 232 -5.57 5.05 -3.40
N ALA A 233 -4.31 5.50 -3.36
CA ALA A 233 -3.25 4.79 -2.68
C ALA A 233 -3.47 4.70 -1.17
N ASN A 234 -3.89 5.80 -0.56
CA ASN A 234 -4.10 5.87 0.89
C ASN A 234 -5.30 5.03 1.31
N LEU A 235 -6.42 5.13 0.59
CA LEU A 235 -7.61 4.33 0.86
C LEU A 235 -7.35 2.83 0.67
N ALA A 236 -6.66 2.44 -0.40
CA ALA A 236 -6.29 1.06 -0.63
C ALA A 236 -5.43 0.51 0.53
N LEU A 237 -4.52 1.32 1.08
CA LEU A 237 -3.72 0.89 2.21
C LEU A 237 -4.54 0.74 3.51
N VAL A 238 -5.53 1.62 3.75
CA VAL A 238 -6.48 1.47 4.86
C VAL A 238 -7.37 0.23 4.67
N ASN A 239 -7.86 -0.02 3.45
CA ASN A 239 -8.60 -1.25 3.13
C ASN A 239 -7.76 -2.50 3.36
N ALA A 240 -6.47 -2.48 2.99
CA ALA A 240 -5.55 -3.59 3.26
C ALA A 240 -5.46 -3.90 4.77
N LEU A 241 -5.37 -2.86 5.60
CA LEU A 241 -5.36 -3.01 7.06
C LEU A 241 -6.71 -3.52 7.60
N SER A 242 -7.83 -3.08 7.02
CA SER A 242 -9.15 -3.56 7.40
C SER A 242 -9.29 -5.07 7.17
N PHE A 243 -8.88 -5.58 6.01
CA PHE A 243 -8.93 -7.01 5.68
C PHE A 243 -7.91 -7.82 6.50
N TYR A 244 -6.81 -7.19 6.92
CA TYR A 244 -5.80 -7.83 7.76
C TYR A 244 -6.28 -8.02 9.21
N TYR A 245 -6.84 -6.97 9.83
CA TYR A 245 -7.19 -6.95 11.25
C TYR A 245 -8.63 -7.36 11.57
N LEU A 246 -9.61 -6.90 10.80
CA LEU A 246 -11.03 -7.07 11.14
C LEU A 246 -11.54 -8.43 10.67
N ASP A 247 -12.50 -9.01 11.38
CA ASP A 247 -13.23 -10.19 10.90
C ASP A 247 -13.95 -9.91 9.56
N ALA A 248 -14.40 -10.96 8.86
CA ALA A 248 -14.93 -10.80 7.51
C ALA A 248 -16.17 -9.90 7.45
N ALA A 249 -17.07 -9.99 8.42
CA ALA A 249 -18.28 -9.19 8.45
C ALA A 249 -17.95 -7.70 8.63
N THR A 250 -17.03 -7.40 9.54
CA THR A 250 -16.63 -6.03 9.86
C THR A 250 -15.77 -5.42 8.75
N ALA A 251 -14.88 -6.21 8.12
CA ALA A 251 -14.10 -5.76 6.97
C ALA A 251 -14.97 -5.49 5.74
N ASP A 252 -15.96 -6.35 5.46
CA ASP A 252 -16.93 -6.15 4.37
C ASP A 252 -17.80 -4.91 4.64
N ALA A 253 -18.28 -4.72 5.87
CA ALA A 253 -18.99 -3.52 6.27
C ALA A 253 -18.15 -2.24 6.07
N PHE A 254 -16.88 -2.27 6.47
CA PHE A 254 -15.93 -1.18 6.25
C PHE A 254 -15.80 -0.83 4.76
N SER A 255 -15.57 -1.84 3.91
CA SER A 255 -15.37 -1.67 2.47
C SER A 255 -16.58 -1.09 1.73
N ARG A 256 -17.78 -1.15 2.33
CA ARG A 256 -19.03 -0.62 1.76
C ARG A 256 -19.38 0.77 2.24
N LEU A 257 -18.62 1.32 3.19
CA LEU A 257 -18.90 2.66 3.69
C LEU A 257 -18.78 3.69 2.55
N PRO A 258 -19.72 4.65 2.48
CA PRO A 258 -19.59 5.78 1.58
C PRO A 258 -18.28 6.47 1.87
N GLY A 259 -17.44 6.52 0.85
CA GLY A 259 -16.12 7.04 1.06
C GLY A 259 -15.18 6.10 1.84
N VAL A 260 -15.19 4.79 1.55
CA VAL A 260 -14.02 3.91 1.73
C VAL A 260 -13.55 3.26 0.41
N THR A 261 -14.41 3.25 -0.61
CA THR A 261 -14.08 2.90 -2.01
C THR A 261 -13.58 4.08 -2.83
#